data_AF-A0A1W1CV90-F1
#
_entry.id   AF-A0A1W1CV90-F1
#
_cell.length_a   1.000
_cell.length_b   1.000
_cell.length_c   1.000
_cell.angle_alpha   90.00
_cell.angle_beta   90.00
_cell.angle_gamma   90.00
#
_symmetry.space_group_name_H-M   'P 1'
#
loop_
_entity.id
_entity.type
_entity.pdbx_description
1 polymer ?
#
loop_
_entity_poly.entity_id
_entity_poly.type
_entity_poly.pdbx_seq_one_letter_code
_entity_poly.pdbx_strand_id
1 'polypeptide(L)'
;MGIHWFILFLPYIFLLFVYLDDKYLHKLFKYNAIFTAVHIVILLTVLTLFHLLPNSVFKPSYFYEDAVLSSNMKETCKVLDEEYGDKKLFSTGYTNAAMFNYYCKKDMPMIFSNSVFGRMDDKLVDIRALKDTDFYIFNNREIKTKEYDNVCDEVKIQTFRVEDALFYVGECKGFNYDKYKTYYLDVQQKKFYDIPEWLPQGKCYFNDRYYQAEDK
;
A
#
# COMPACT_ATOMS: atom_id res chain seq x y z
N MET A 1 1.61 -5.08 10.29
CA MET A 1 2.26 -6.24 10.95
C MET A 1 3.09 -5.72 12.12
N GLY A 2 2.83 -6.14 13.37
CA GLY A 2 3.65 -5.72 14.52
C GLY A 2 2.91 -5.60 15.85
N ILE A 3 1.69 -5.05 15.85
CA ILE A 3 0.91 -4.84 17.09
C ILE A 3 0.52 -6.15 17.79
N HIS A 4 0.32 -7.24 17.03
CA HIS A 4 -0.03 -8.53 17.63
C HIS A 4 1.07 -9.10 18.54
N TRP A 5 2.34 -8.80 18.26
CA TRP A 5 3.45 -9.17 19.17
C TRP A 5 3.35 -8.39 20.48
N PHE A 6 3.07 -7.09 20.42
CA PHE A 6 2.87 -6.28 21.63
C PHE A 6 1.67 -6.77 22.46
N ILE A 7 0.56 -7.14 21.81
CA ILE A 7 -0.62 -7.70 22.48
C ILE A 7 -0.31 -9.02 23.19
N LEU A 8 0.56 -9.85 22.62
CA LEU A 8 0.97 -11.10 23.26
C LEU A 8 1.76 -10.87 24.56
N PHE A 9 2.52 -9.77 24.65
CA PHE A 9 3.30 -9.44 25.85
C PHE A 9 2.53 -8.65 26.91
N LEU A 10 1.42 -8.00 26.54
CA LEU A 10 0.58 -7.19 27.42
C LEU A 10 0.16 -7.91 28.73
N PRO A 11 -0.32 -9.17 28.70
CA PRO A 11 -0.69 -9.90 29.92
C PRO A 11 0.46 -10.04 30.93
N TYR A 12 1.69 -10.22 30.46
CA TYR A 12 2.86 -10.41 31.34
C TYR A 12 3.29 -9.12 32.03
N ILE A 13 3.02 -7.96 31.41
CA ILE A 13 3.25 -6.65 32.03
C ILE A 13 2.34 -6.49 33.26
N PHE A 14 1.12 -7.06 33.25
CA PHE A 14 0.21 -7.01 34.40
C PHE A 14 0.74 -7.75 35.63
N LEU A 15 1.58 -8.79 35.45
CA LEU A 15 2.20 -9.52 36.56
C LEU A 15 3.16 -8.64 37.36
N LEU A 16 3.77 -7.62 36.73
CA LEU A 16 4.64 -6.67 37.42
C LEU A 16 3.88 -5.79 38.43
N PHE A 17 2.57 -5.65 38.27
CA PHE A 17 1.73 -4.88 39.20
C PHE A 17 1.38 -5.62 40.48
N VAL A 18 1.54 -6.95 40.53
CA VAL A 18 1.30 -7.76 41.75
C VAL A 18 2.34 -7.44 42.83
N TYR A 19 3.52 -6.95 42.45
CA TYR A 19 4.62 -6.62 43.38
C TYR A 19 4.64 -5.16 43.83
N LEU A 20 3.64 -4.35 43.43
CA LEU A 20 3.57 -2.92 43.74
C LEU A 20 2.62 -2.67 44.91
N ASP A 21 3.08 -1.95 45.93
CA ASP A 21 2.19 -1.51 47.03
C ASP A 21 1.11 -0.55 46.52
N ASP A 22 -0.04 -0.54 47.21
CA ASP A 22 -1.20 0.32 46.89
C ASP A 22 -0.85 1.80 46.68
N LYS A 23 0.12 2.30 47.44
CA LYS A 23 0.63 3.68 47.31
C LYS A 23 1.23 3.94 45.93
N TYR A 24 2.03 3.01 45.42
CA TYR A 24 2.64 3.13 44.09
C TYR A 24 1.63 2.85 43.00
N LEU A 25 0.70 1.92 43.21
CA LEU A 25 -0.41 1.67 42.30
C LEU A 25 -1.27 2.92 42.09
N HIS A 26 -1.64 3.61 43.17
CA HIS A 26 -2.40 4.85 43.11
C HIS A 26 -1.62 5.98 42.42
N LYS A 27 -0.32 6.07 42.68
CA LYS A 27 0.57 7.06 42.02
C LYS A 27 0.68 6.78 40.52
N LEU A 28 0.84 5.52 40.10
CA LEU A 28 0.84 5.10 38.70
C LEU A 28 -0.50 5.40 38.03
N PHE A 29 -1.62 5.08 38.68
CA PHE A 29 -2.96 5.39 38.17
C PHE A 29 -3.12 6.90 37.95
N LYS A 30 -2.76 7.72 38.94
CA LYS A 30 -2.88 9.18 38.85
C LYS A 30 -2.03 9.75 37.71
N TYR A 31 -0.78 9.31 37.55
CA TYR A 31 0.05 9.80 36.45
C TYR A 31 -0.42 9.32 35.08
N ASN A 32 -0.87 8.07 34.96
CA ASN A 32 -1.48 7.60 33.72
C ASN A 32 -2.74 8.39 33.40
N ALA A 33 -3.61 8.66 34.38
CA ALA A 33 -4.80 9.47 34.18
C ALA A 33 -4.46 10.90 33.72
N ILE A 34 -3.46 11.54 34.34
CA ILE A 34 -2.98 12.87 33.91
C ILE A 34 -2.40 12.79 32.49
N PHE A 35 -1.54 11.82 32.21
CA PHE A 35 -0.93 11.62 30.90
C PHE A 35 -1.99 11.41 29.82
N THR A 36 -2.97 10.52 30.07
CA THR A 36 -4.11 10.27 29.19
C THR A 36 -4.94 11.54 28.99
N ALA A 37 -5.27 12.28 30.05
CA ALA A 37 -6.03 13.53 29.94
C ALA A 37 -5.30 14.56 29.08
N VAL A 38 -3.98 14.72 29.26
CA VAL A 38 -3.15 15.60 28.42
C VAL A 38 -3.18 15.15 26.97
N HIS A 39 -3.07 13.85 26.68
CA HIS A 39 -3.14 13.34 25.31
C HIS A 39 -4.52 13.55 24.68
N ILE A 40 -5.59 13.36 25.44
CA ILE A 40 -6.96 13.64 24.98
C ILE A 40 -7.09 15.11 24.61
N VAL A 41 -6.62 16.02 25.48
CA VAL A 41 -6.66 17.46 25.20
C VAL A 41 -5.87 17.78 23.94
N ILE A 42 -4.63 17.28 23.82
CA ILE A 42 -3.79 17.49 22.62
C ILE A 42 -4.50 16.97 21.37
N LEU A 43 -5.00 15.73 21.39
CA LEU A 43 -5.69 15.13 20.24
C LEU A 43 -6.94 15.92 19.86
N LEU A 44 -7.76 16.30 20.83
CA LEU A 44 -8.96 17.10 20.58
C LEU A 44 -8.58 18.47 20.03
N THR A 45 -7.54 19.13 20.56
CA THR A 45 -7.04 20.40 20.02
C THR A 45 -6.55 20.24 18.58
N VAL A 46 -5.78 19.20 18.28
CA VAL A 46 -5.31 18.94 16.91
C VAL A 46 -6.49 18.67 15.97
N LEU A 47 -7.46 17.85 16.39
CA LEU A 47 -8.65 17.53 15.59
C LEU A 47 -9.53 18.76 15.35
N THR A 48 -9.75 19.60 16.37
CA THR A 48 -10.52 20.83 16.19
C THR A 48 -9.79 21.82 15.30
N LEU A 49 -8.47 21.99 15.45
CA LEU A 49 -7.66 22.78 14.55
C LEU A 49 -7.73 22.24 13.11
N PHE A 50 -7.60 20.93 12.92
CA PHE A 50 -7.69 20.31 11.60
C PHE A 50 -9.07 20.48 10.97
N HIS A 51 -10.14 20.42 11.76
CA HIS A 51 -11.51 20.64 11.27
C HIS A 51 -11.78 22.11 10.91
N LEU A 52 -11.19 23.07 11.63
CA LEU A 52 -11.40 24.50 11.42
C LEU A 52 -10.49 25.08 10.33
N LEU A 53 -9.32 24.49 10.10
CA LEU A 53 -8.39 24.95 9.07
C LEU A 53 -8.85 24.49 7.68
N PRO A 54 -8.85 25.36 6.67
CA PRO A 54 -9.11 24.93 5.31
C PRO A 54 -8.00 23.98 4.83
N ASN A 55 -8.38 22.94 4.09
CA ASN A 55 -7.46 21.94 3.51
C ASN A 55 -6.30 22.58 2.72
N SER A 56 -6.49 23.82 2.25
CA SER A 56 -5.47 24.60 1.54
C SER A 56 -4.19 24.86 2.35
N VAL A 57 -4.25 24.88 3.69
CA VAL A 57 -3.08 25.08 4.56
C VAL A 57 -2.10 23.90 4.46
N PHE A 58 -2.62 22.70 4.16
CA PHE A 58 -1.80 21.50 4.07
C PHE A 58 -1.25 21.24 2.67
N LYS A 59 -1.61 22.06 1.66
CA LYS A 59 -1.14 21.91 0.27
C LYS A 59 0.38 21.76 0.09
N PRO A 60 1.25 22.48 0.83
CA PRO A 60 2.70 22.32 0.67
C PRO A 60 3.23 21.01 1.28
N SER A 61 2.41 20.32 2.06
CA SER A 61 2.80 19.09 2.74
C SER A 61 2.80 17.93 1.77
N TYR A 62 3.81 17.07 1.89
CA TYR A 62 3.83 15.79 1.18
C TYR A 62 2.56 14.97 1.49
N PHE A 63 1.92 15.10 2.65
CA PHE A 63 0.73 14.30 3.00
C PHE A 63 -0.58 14.75 2.33
N TYR A 64 -0.59 15.85 1.59
CA TYR A 64 -1.83 16.44 1.08
C TYR A 64 -2.57 15.52 0.11
N GLU A 65 -1.87 14.98 -0.89
CA GLU A 65 -2.49 14.10 -1.90
C GLU A 65 -2.99 12.80 -1.27
N ASP A 66 -2.29 12.26 -0.27
CA ASP A 66 -2.73 11.07 0.47
C ASP A 66 -4.02 11.37 1.26
N ALA A 67 -4.11 12.54 1.89
CA ALA A 67 -5.28 12.96 2.66
C ALA A 67 -6.50 13.22 1.75
N VAL A 68 -6.30 13.90 0.62
CA VAL A 68 -7.36 14.14 -0.37
C VAL A 68 -7.82 12.83 -0.99
N LEU A 69 -6.90 11.96 -1.41
CA LEU A 69 -7.25 10.64 -1.94
C LEU A 69 -8.08 9.84 -0.91
N SER A 70 -7.66 9.86 0.36
CA SER A 70 -8.33 9.11 1.41
C SER A 70 -9.72 9.64 1.75
N SER A 71 -9.89 10.96 1.73
CA SER A 71 -11.17 11.60 2.05
C SER A 71 -12.15 11.60 0.87
N ASN A 72 -11.63 11.67 -0.36
CA ASN A 72 -12.40 11.80 -1.60
C ASN A 72 -12.29 10.55 -2.50
N MET A 73 -12.14 9.38 -1.89
CA MET A 73 -11.99 8.13 -2.64
C MET A 73 -13.20 7.85 -3.54
N LYS A 74 -14.43 8.13 -3.09
CA LYS A 74 -15.64 7.95 -3.92
C LYS A 74 -15.64 8.81 -5.18
N GLU A 75 -15.22 10.08 -5.06
CA GLU A 75 -15.09 10.99 -6.20
C GLU A 75 -14.01 10.49 -7.16
N THR A 76 -12.88 10.04 -6.60
CA THR A 76 -11.76 9.46 -7.37
C THR A 76 -12.21 8.21 -8.13
N CYS A 77 -12.95 7.29 -7.48
CA CYS A 77 -13.53 6.11 -8.13
C CYS A 77 -14.42 6.51 -9.30
N LYS A 78 -15.27 7.53 -9.13
CA LYS A 78 -16.18 8.00 -10.17
C LYS A 78 -15.41 8.50 -11.40
N VAL A 79 -14.37 9.32 -11.20
CA VAL A 79 -13.52 9.79 -12.31
C VAL A 79 -12.85 8.60 -13.02
N LEU A 80 -12.30 7.64 -12.26
CA LEU A 80 -11.69 6.46 -12.86
C LEU A 80 -12.69 5.59 -13.62
N ASP A 81 -13.91 5.43 -13.11
CA ASP A 81 -14.97 4.68 -13.77
C ASP A 81 -15.44 5.36 -15.05
N GLU A 82 -15.56 6.68 -15.06
CA GLU A 82 -15.96 7.48 -16.23
C GLU A 82 -14.88 7.46 -17.33
N GLU A 83 -13.60 7.59 -16.97
CA GLU A 83 -12.49 7.66 -17.93
C GLU A 83 -11.97 6.28 -18.38
N TYR A 84 -11.95 5.30 -17.47
CA TYR A 84 -11.31 4.00 -17.71
C TYR A 84 -12.29 2.82 -17.69
N GLY A 85 -13.50 2.95 -17.14
CA GLY A 85 -14.52 1.90 -17.17
C GLY A 85 -14.00 0.56 -16.64
N ASP A 86 -14.06 -0.49 -17.46
CA ASP A 86 -13.61 -1.84 -17.10
C ASP A 86 -12.18 -2.16 -17.56
N LYS A 87 -11.41 -1.14 -17.97
CA LYS A 87 -9.99 -1.32 -18.30
C LYS A 87 -9.21 -1.82 -17.08
N LYS A 88 -8.15 -2.60 -17.34
CA LYS A 88 -7.28 -3.12 -16.29
C LYS A 88 -6.50 -1.97 -15.64
N LEU A 89 -6.82 -1.70 -14.38
CA LEU A 89 -6.16 -0.71 -13.55
C LEU A 89 -5.31 -1.41 -12.49
N PHE A 90 -4.10 -0.89 -12.31
CA PHE A 90 -3.15 -1.38 -11.33
C PHE A 90 -2.69 -0.25 -10.42
N SER A 91 -2.21 -0.59 -9.23
CA SER A 91 -1.50 0.34 -8.36
C SER A 91 -0.05 -0.07 -8.14
N THR A 92 0.80 0.86 -7.72
CA THR A 92 2.19 0.56 -7.30
C THR A 92 2.32 0.40 -5.78
N GLY A 93 1.28 0.74 -5.03
CA GLY A 93 1.28 0.76 -3.56
C GLY A 93 0.08 0.03 -2.95
N TYR A 94 0.34 -0.68 -1.84
CA TYR A 94 -0.67 -1.49 -1.16
C TYR A 94 -1.83 -0.69 -0.60
N THR A 95 -1.56 0.48 -0.01
CA THR A 95 -2.61 1.34 0.54
C THR A 95 -3.61 1.73 -0.54
N ASN A 96 -3.12 2.15 -1.71
CA ASN A 96 -3.96 2.52 -2.84
C ASN A 96 -4.76 1.30 -3.31
N ALA A 97 -4.10 0.18 -3.65
CA ALA A 97 -4.76 -1.06 -4.07
C ALA A 97 -5.89 -1.48 -3.10
N ALA A 98 -5.60 -1.53 -1.80
CA ALA A 98 -6.57 -1.90 -0.77
C ALA A 98 -7.74 -0.91 -0.68
N MET A 99 -7.47 0.38 -0.77
CA MET A 99 -8.51 1.40 -0.74
C MET A 99 -9.40 1.37 -1.99
N PHE A 100 -8.82 1.22 -3.18
CA PHE A 100 -9.59 1.10 -4.43
C PHE A 100 -10.47 -0.15 -4.41
N ASN A 101 -9.94 -1.29 -3.98
CA ASN A 101 -10.71 -2.52 -3.80
C ASN A 101 -11.89 -2.33 -2.84
N TYR A 102 -11.67 -1.62 -1.73
CA TYR A 102 -12.72 -1.37 -0.74
C TYR A 102 -13.78 -0.37 -1.20
N TYR A 103 -13.37 0.78 -1.76
CA TYR A 103 -14.27 1.89 -2.08
C TYR A 103 -14.87 1.79 -3.48
N CYS A 104 -14.07 1.45 -4.49
CA CYS A 104 -14.53 1.39 -5.88
C CYS A 104 -15.16 0.04 -6.23
N LYS A 105 -15.04 -0.96 -5.36
CA LYS A 105 -15.57 -2.33 -5.56
C LYS A 105 -15.05 -3.00 -6.84
N LYS A 106 -13.87 -2.57 -7.30
CA LYS A 106 -13.15 -3.11 -8.45
C LYS A 106 -11.80 -3.61 -7.99
N ASP A 107 -11.34 -4.70 -8.58
CA ASP A 107 -10.01 -5.23 -8.26
C ASP A 107 -8.95 -4.37 -8.96
N MET A 108 -8.12 -3.72 -8.15
CA MET A 108 -6.96 -2.91 -8.55
C MET A 108 -5.71 -3.55 -7.93
N PRO A 109 -5.21 -4.63 -8.54
CA PRO A 109 -4.03 -5.33 -8.04
C PRO A 109 -2.77 -4.48 -8.17
N MET A 110 -1.76 -4.82 -7.37
CA MET A 110 -0.46 -4.17 -7.47
C MET A 110 0.43 -4.72 -8.58
N ILE A 111 1.18 -3.82 -9.25
CA ILE A 111 2.28 -4.16 -10.17
C ILE A 111 3.40 -3.13 -10.03
N PHE A 112 4.61 -3.43 -10.53
CA PHE A 112 5.82 -2.59 -10.39
C PHE A 112 6.24 -2.32 -8.93
N SER A 113 6.00 -3.26 -8.01
CA SER A 113 6.39 -3.13 -6.60
C SER A 113 7.39 -4.20 -6.17
N ASN A 114 8.60 -3.78 -5.79
CA ASN A 114 9.64 -4.65 -5.20
C ASN A 114 9.58 -4.72 -3.67
N SER A 115 8.43 -4.34 -3.08
CA SER A 115 8.19 -4.37 -1.64
C SER A 115 7.61 -5.71 -1.19
N VAL A 116 7.71 -5.98 0.12
CA VAL A 116 7.06 -7.14 0.76
C VAL A 116 5.54 -7.15 0.54
N PHE A 117 4.92 -5.99 0.38
CA PHE A 117 3.48 -5.87 0.19
C PHE A 117 3.03 -6.19 -1.23
N GLY A 118 3.82 -5.81 -2.25
CA GLY A 118 3.55 -6.15 -3.65
C GLY A 118 3.47 -7.66 -3.90
N ARG A 119 4.21 -8.43 -3.10
CA ARG A 119 4.22 -9.90 -3.13
C ARG A 119 2.84 -10.55 -3.00
N MET A 120 1.94 -9.93 -2.22
CA MET A 120 0.63 -10.53 -1.93
C MET A 120 -0.27 -10.53 -3.16
N ASP A 121 -0.15 -9.51 -4.01
CA ASP A 121 -0.99 -9.37 -5.19
C ASP A 121 -0.47 -10.19 -6.39
N ASP A 122 0.81 -10.57 -6.38
CA ASP A 122 1.36 -11.56 -7.33
C ASP A 122 0.64 -12.92 -7.26
N LYS A 123 -0.11 -13.19 -6.18
CA LYS A 123 -0.99 -14.37 -6.10
C LYS A 123 -2.26 -14.20 -6.93
N LEU A 124 -2.83 -13.01 -6.87
CA LEU A 124 -4.14 -12.66 -7.43
C LEU A 124 -4.06 -12.48 -8.94
N VAL A 125 -2.93 -11.95 -9.44
CA VAL A 125 -2.71 -11.73 -10.87
C VAL A 125 -1.60 -12.61 -11.40
N ASP A 126 -1.86 -13.28 -12.52
CA ASP A 126 -0.81 -13.90 -13.32
C ASP A 126 -0.25 -12.87 -14.30
N ILE A 127 0.96 -12.36 -14.02
CA ILE A 127 1.59 -11.32 -14.84
C ILE A 127 1.91 -11.81 -16.26
N ARG A 128 2.03 -13.13 -16.47
CA ARG A 128 2.22 -13.72 -17.81
C ARG A 128 1.03 -13.42 -18.72
N ALA A 129 -0.17 -13.38 -18.15
CA ALA A 129 -1.40 -13.08 -18.88
C ALA A 129 -1.53 -11.60 -19.29
N LEU A 130 -0.59 -10.74 -18.86
CA LEU A 130 -0.52 -9.33 -19.27
C LEU A 130 0.42 -9.12 -20.45
N LYS A 131 1.15 -10.16 -20.89
CA LYS A 131 2.08 -10.07 -22.02
C LYS A 131 1.37 -9.52 -23.26
N ASP A 132 1.97 -8.50 -23.87
CA ASP A 132 1.48 -7.83 -25.07
C ASP A 132 0.08 -7.20 -24.90
N THR A 133 -0.34 -6.92 -23.66
CA THR A 133 -1.59 -6.21 -23.35
C THR A 133 -1.32 -4.81 -22.84
N ASP A 134 -2.30 -3.92 -23.07
CA ASP A 134 -2.27 -2.55 -22.56
C ASP A 134 -3.03 -2.47 -21.23
N PHE A 135 -2.50 -1.67 -20.31
CA PHE A 135 -3.14 -1.43 -19.02
C PHE A 135 -2.74 -0.09 -18.40
N TYR A 136 -3.42 0.27 -17.32
CA TYR A 136 -3.31 1.57 -16.68
C TYR A 136 -2.77 1.43 -15.26
N ILE A 137 -1.91 2.35 -14.85
CA ILE A 137 -1.26 2.37 -13.54
C ILE A 137 -1.66 3.66 -12.84
N PHE A 138 -2.45 3.55 -11.78
CA PHE A 138 -2.81 4.68 -10.94
C PHE A 138 -1.72 4.98 -9.91
N ASN A 139 -1.39 6.27 -9.78
CA ASN A 139 -0.54 6.77 -8.70
C ASN A 139 -1.02 8.14 -8.23
N ASN A 140 -1.02 8.36 -6.92
CA ASN A 140 -1.28 9.66 -6.31
C ASN A 140 -0.01 10.51 -6.14
N ARG A 141 1.09 10.03 -6.71
CA ARG A 141 2.36 10.73 -6.89
C ARG A 141 2.74 10.75 -8.36
N GLU A 142 3.59 11.71 -8.71
CA GLU A 142 4.14 11.82 -10.05
C GLU A 142 4.78 10.49 -10.47
N ILE A 143 4.35 10.01 -11.63
CA ILE A 143 4.88 8.81 -12.25
C ILE A 143 6.22 9.16 -12.90
N LYS A 144 7.29 8.49 -12.48
CA LYS A 144 8.60 8.59 -13.11
C LYS A 144 8.68 7.56 -14.24
N THR A 145 8.56 8.02 -15.49
CA THR A 145 8.49 7.15 -16.67
C THR A 145 9.64 6.14 -16.76
N LYS A 146 10.84 6.52 -16.32
CA LYS A 146 12.05 5.66 -16.37
C LYS A 146 11.85 4.26 -15.77
N GLU A 147 10.97 4.10 -14.79
CA GLU A 147 10.67 2.80 -14.18
C GLU A 147 9.83 1.93 -15.12
N TYR A 148 8.96 2.54 -15.93
CA TYR A 148 8.03 1.87 -16.84
C TYR A 148 8.57 1.76 -18.27
N ASP A 149 9.40 2.71 -18.73
CA ASP A 149 10.01 2.74 -20.07
C ASP A 149 10.87 1.49 -20.36
N ASN A 150 11.36 0.82 -19.31
CA ASN A 150 12.10 -0.42 -19.45
C ASN A 150 11.20 -1.62 -19.73
N VAL A 151 9.89 -1.52 -19.54
CA VAL A 151 8.96 -2.65 -19.59
C VAL A 151 7.82 -2.42 -20.57
N CYS A 152 7.37 -1.18 -20.73
CA CYS A 152 6.34 -0.78 -21.69
C CYS A 152 7.01 -0.23 -22.94
N ASP A 153 6.46 -0.52 -24.12
CA ASP A 153 6.93 0.04 -25.39
C ASP A 153 6.63 1.55 -25.48
N GLU A 154 5.48 1.97 -24.93
CA GLU A 154 5.09 3.37 -24.80
C GLU A 154 4.42 3.60 -23.45
N VAL A 155 4.76 4.72 -22.79
CA VAL A 155 4.14 5.16 -21.54
C VAL A 155 3.50 6.53 -21.75
N LYS A 156 2.17 6.60 -21.64
CA LYS A 156 1.45 7.88 -21.67
C LYS A 156 0.93 8.23 -20.29
N ILE A 157 1.38 9.36 -19.75
CA ILE A 157 0.88 9.86 -18.47
C ILE A 157 -0.28 10.80 -18.73
N GLN A 158 -1.43 10.46 -18.16
CA GLN A 158 -2.59 11.33 -18.03
C GLN A 158 -2.67 11.82 -16.59
N THR A 159 -3.20 13.02 -16.41
CA THR A 159 -3.43 13.57 -15.07
C THR A 159 -4.85 14.06 -14.96
N PHE A 160 -5.40 13.93 -13.77
CA PHE A 160 -6.70 14.46 -13.42
C PHE A 160 -6.66 15.03 -12.01
N ARG A 161 -7.64 15.87 -11.68
CA ARG A 161 -7.73 16.52 -10.38
C ARG A 161 -9.00 16.09 -9.66
N VAL A 162 -8.85 15.86 -8.36
CA VAL A 162 -9.97 15.77 -7.42
C VAL A 162 -9.72 16.84 -6.38
N GLU A 163 -10.65 17.79 -6.28
CA GLU A 163 -10.39 19.08 -5.64
C GLU A 163 -9.11 19.74 -6.24
N ASP A 164 -8.13 20.04 -5.39
CA ASP A 164 -6.84 20.61 -5.79
C ASP A 164 -5.70 19.57 -5.88
N ALA A 165 -5.95 18.30 -5.53
CA ALA A 165 -4.95 17.25 -5.62
C ALA A 165 -4.80 16.76 -7.07
N LEU A 166 -3.55 16.57 -7.50
CA LEU A 166 -3.22 16.07 -8.82
C LEU A 166 -2.89 14.58 -8.75
N PHE A 167 -3.62 13.77 -9.52
CA PHE A 167 -3.41 12.35 -9.63
C PHE A 167 -2.94 11.97 -11.03
N TYR A 168 -2.31 10.80 -11.14
CA TYR A 168 -1.60 10.35 -12.32
C TYR A 168 -2.08 8.97 -12.72
N VAL A 169 -2.30 8.78 -14.02
CA VAL A 169 -2.56 7.47 -14.62
C VAL A 169 -1.59 7.27 -15.76
N GLY A 170 -0.72 6.26 -15.63
CA GLY A 170 0.19 5.84 -16.68
C GLY A 170 -0.45 4.75 -17.52
N GLU A 171 -0.68 4.99 -18.81
CA GLU A 171 -1.00 3.95 -19.78
C GLU A 171 0.30 3.27 -20.23
N CYS A 172 0.43 1.98 -19.91
CA CYS A 172 1.49 1.11 -20.41
C CYS A 172 0.99 0.42 -21.67
N LYS A 173 1.65 0.67 -22.80
CA LYS A 173 1.37 -0.04 -24.06
C LYS A 173 2.45 -1.04 -24.38
N GLY A 174 2.05 -2.18 -24.95
CA GLY A 174 3.00 -3.22 -25.37
C GLY A 174 3.82 -3.74 -24.19
N PHE A 175 3.15 -4.24 -23.15
CA PHE A 175 3.84 -4.74 -21.96
C PHE A 175 4.77 -5.91 -22.26
N ASN A 176 6.06 -5.71 -22.02
CA ASN A 176 7.11 -6.70 -22.21
C ASN A 176 7.31 -7.53 -20.94
N TYR A 177 6.68 -8.70 -20.89
CA TYR A 177 6.78 -9.63 -19.77
C TYR A 177 8.22 -10.05 -19.46
N ASP A 178 9.07 -10.29 -20.45
CA ASP A 178 10.43 -10.79 -20.22
C ASP A 178 11.30 -9.75 -19.51
N LYS A 179 11.16 -8.47 -19.90
CA LYS A 179 11.80 -7.36 -19.19
C LYS A 179 11.20 -7.17 -17.79
N TYR A 180 9.88 -7.26 -17.64
CA TYR A 180 9.25 -7.19 -16.31
C TYR A 180 9.76 -8.29 -15.38
N LYS A 181 9.86 -9.52 -15.89
CA LYS A 181 10.40 -10.66 -15.15
C LYS A 181 11.80 -10.35 -14.62
N THR A 182 12.67 -9.84 -15.50
CA THR A 182 14.04 -9.48 -15.14
C THR A 182 14.13 -8.36 -14.10
N TYR A 183 13.36 -7.28 -14.27
CA TYR A 183 13.47 -6.09 -13.39
C TYR A 183 12.68 -6.20 -12.08
N TYR A 184 11.65 -7.03 -12.02
CA TYR A 184 10.75 -7.14 -10.88
C TYR A 184 10.67 -8.57 -10.34
N LEU A 185 10.27 -9.55 -11.14
CA LEU A 185 10.05 -10.91 -10.62
C LEU A 185 11.34 -11.58 -10.13
N ASP A 186 12.47 -11.40 -10.82
CA ASP A 186 13.78 -11.96 -10.41
C ASP A 186 14.26 -11.30 -9.11
N VAL A 187 14.04 -9.99 -8.97
CA VAL A 187 14.36 -9.24 -7.75
C VAL A 187 13.50 -9.71 -6.59
N GLN A 188 12.21 -9.91 -6.81
CA GLN A 188 11.28 -10.44 -5.82
C GLN A 188 11.63 -11.90 -5.44
N GLN A 189 11.96 -12.74 -6.43
CA GLN A 189 12.41 -14.11 -6.23
C GLN A 189 13.58 -14.13 -5.26
N LYS A 190 14.63 -13.38 -5.57
CA LYS A 190 15.85 -13.35 -4.77
C LYS A 190 15.63 -12.80 -3.36
N LYS A 191 14.75 -11.81 -3.22
CA LYS A 191 14.49 -11.17 -1.92
C LYS A 191 13.58 -12.00 -1.01
N PHE A 192 12.61 -12.71 -1.57
CA PHE A 192 11.49 -13.23 -0.78
C PHE A 192 11.21 -14.72 -0.97
N TYR A 193 11.78 -15.35 -1.99
CA TYR A 193 11.52 -16.75 -2.37
C TYR A 193 12.80 -17.57 -2.56
N ASP A 194 13.97 -16.98 -2.31
CA ASP A 194 15.26 -17.66 -2.24
C ASP A 194 15.38 -18.38 -0.89
N ILE A 195 14.80 -19.58 -0.82
CA ILE A 195 14.80 -20.42 0.37
C ILE A 195 16.12 -21.20 0.40
N PRO A 196 16.93 -21.11 1.47
CA PRO A 196 18.18 -21.86 1.56
C PRO A 196 17.97 -23.37 1.40
N GLU A 197 18.91 -24.05 0.73
CA GLU A 197 18.84 -25.49 0.44
C GLU A 197 18.74 -26.39 1.68
N TRP A 198 19.24 -25.92 2.83
CA TRP A 198 19.20 -26.66 4.08
C TRP A 198 17.82 -26.65 4.77
N LEU A 199 16.88 -25.80 4.33
CA LEU A 199 15.54 -25.74 4.88
C LEU A 199 14.60 -26.62 4.04
N PRO A 200 13.73 -27.45 4.65
CA PRO A 200 12.76 -28.24 3.90
C PRO A 200 11.86 -27.34 3.06
N GLN A 201 11.95 -27.47 1.73
CA GLN A 201 11.19 -26.67 0.78
C GLN A 201 9.84 -27.33 0.50
N GLY A 202 8.76 -26.60 0.79
CA GLY A 202 7.40 -26.97 0.38
C GLY A 202 7.03 -26.38 -0.98
N LYS A 203 5.76 -26.54 -1.38
CA LYS A 203 5.22 -25.88 -2.59
C LYS A 203 5.35 -24.36 -2.48
N CYS A 204 5.83 -23.73 -3.54
CA CYS A 204 6.03 -22.28 -3.61
C CYS A 204 5.31 -21.74 -4.83
N TYR A 205 4.10 -21.21 -4.66
CA TYR A 205 3.26 -20.75 -5.77
C TYR A 205 3.98 -19.81 -6.76
N PHE A 206 4.90 -18.97 -6.26
CA PHE A 206 5.63 -18.00 -7.06
C PHE A 206 6.67 -18.67 -7.96
N ASN A 207 7.47 -19.57 -7.38
CA ASN A 207 8.43 -20.37 -8.14
C ASN A 207 7.70 -21.30 -9.10
N ASP A 208 6.62 -21.96 -8.64
CA ASP A 208 5.78 -22.83 -9.45
C ASP A 208 5.16 -22.09 -10.66
N ARG A 209 4.78 -20.82 -10.49
CA ARG A 209 4.17 -20.01 -11.56
C ARG A 209 5.17 -19.44 -12.56
N TYR A 210 6.33 -18.96 -12.10
CA TYR A 210 7.23 -18.14 -12.92
C TYR A 210 8.58 -18.79 -13.26
N TYR A 211 8.96 -19.88 -12.56
CA TYR A 211 10.30 -20.47 -12.64
C TYR A 211 10.34 -21.99 -12.75
N GLN A 212 9.24 -22.70 -12.48
CA GLN A 212 9.16 -24.09 -12.92
C GLN A 212 9.09 -24.09 -14.44
N ALA A 213 10.01 -24.84 -15.07
CA ALA A 213 9.88 -25.17 -16.47
C ALA A 213 8.51 -25.83 -16.64
N GLU A 214 7.77 -25.45 -17.69
CA GLU A 214 6.74 -26.34 -18.21
C GLU A 214 7.44 -27.66 -18.52
N ASP A 215 7.33 -28.63 -17.63
CA ASP A 215 7.63 -30.00 -17.97
C ASP A 215 6.73 -30.34 -19.17
N LYS A 216 7.41 -30.66 -20.27
CA LYS A 216 6.86 -31.03 -21.57
C LYS A 216 5.74 -32.06 -21.49
#